data_AF-A0A8C0CCK9-F1
#
_entry.id   AF-A0A8C0CCK9-F1
#
_cell.length_a   1.000
_cell.length_b   1.000
_cell.length_c   1.000
_cell.angle_alpha   90.00
_cell.angle_beta   90.00
_cell.angle_gamma   90.00
#
_symmetry.space_group_name_H-M   'P 1'
#
loop_
_entity.id
_entity.type
_entity.pdbx_description
1 polymer ?
#
loop_
_entity_poly.entity_id
_entity_poly.type
_entity_poly.pdbx_seq_one_letter_code
_entity_poly.pdbx_strand_id
1 'polypeptide(L)' 'QISRTPSFLRNAWAKELVLVVSFTIGGLIIILPTISPYTKYAIMINQASPYNHPDSAWLASFPQCLDSLHTKP' A
#
# COMPACT_ATOMS: atom_id res chain seq x y z
N GLN A 1 21.96 -32.48 -6.99
CA GLN A 1 20.87 -33.41 -6.62
C GLN A 1 19.64 -32.58 -6.21
N ILE A 2 18.77 -32.17 -7.16
CA ILE A 2 17.66 -31.19 -6.96
C ILE A 2 16.27 -31.86 -7.07
N SER A 3 16.18 -33.17 -6.86
CA SER A 3 14.98 -33.96 -7.19
C SER A 3 13.97 -34.19 -6.05
N ARG A 4 14.18 -33.64 -4.83
CA ARG A 4 13.27 -33.89 -3.68
C ARG A 4 12.02 -33.00 -3.64
N THR A 5 12.05 -31.85 -4.31
CA THR A 5 11.05 -30.78 -4.17
C THR A 5 9.70 -31.07 -4.84
N PRO A 6 9.62 -31.62 -6.07
CA PRO A 6 8.33 -31.70 -6.77
C PRO A 6 7.39 -32.79 -6.20
N SER A 7 7.93 -33.89 -5.67
CA SER A 7 7.12 -34.95 -5.05
C SER A 7 6.59 -34.55 -3.68
N PHE A 8 7.37 -33.81 -2.88
CA PHE A 8 6.92 -33.28 -1.60
C PHE A 8 5.79 -32.25 -1.76
N LEU A 9 5.93 -31.32 -2.71
CA LEU A 9 4.90 -30.31 -2.96
C LEU A 9 3.59 -30.97 -3.41
N ARG A 10 3.64 -31.92 -4.36
CA ARG A 10 2.44 -32.68 -4.77
C ARG A 10 1.77 -33.43 -3.62
N ASN A 11 2.56 -34.05 -2.74
CA ASN A 11 2.04 -34.73 -1.55
C ASN A 11 1.44 -33.76 -0.53
N ALA A 12 2.05 -32.59 -0.31
CA ALA A 12 1.54 -31.55 0.57
C ALA A 12 0.27 -30.90 0.02
N TRP A 13 0.17 -30.69 -1.30
CA TRP A 13 -1.06 -30.24 -1.96
C TRP A 13 -2.22 -31.23 -1.79
N ALA A 14 -1.94 -32.54 -1.85
CA ALA A 14 -2.97 -33.57 -1.69
C ALA A 14 -3.46 -33.72 -0.24
N LYS A 15 -2.61 -33.45 0.75
CA LYS A 15 -2.92 -33.67 2.18
C LYS A 15 -3.34 -32.40 2.91
N GLU A 16 -2.68 -31.28 2.61
CA GLU A 16 -2.80 -30.04 3.36
C GLU A 16 -2.86 -28.84 2.39
N LEU A 17 -3.79 -28.92 1.43
CA LEU A 17 -4.06 -27.88 0.44
C LEU A 17 -4.21 -26.50 1.10
N VAL A 18 -4.92 -26.43 2.23
CA VAL A 18 -5.20 -25.17 2.94
C VAL A 18 -3.91 -24.50 3.41
N LEU A 19 -2.95 -25.26 3.92
CA LEU A 19 -1.68 -24.69 4.41
C LEU A 19 -0.78 -24.27 3.24
N VAL A 20 -0.73 -25.08 2.17
CA VAL A 20 0.08 -24.73 1.00
C VAL A 20 -0.45 -23.48 0.31
N VAL A 21 -1.77 -23.40 0.11
CA VAL A 21 -2.42 -22.21 -0.49
C VAL A 21 -2.24 -20.99 0.41
N SER A 22 -2.43 -21.11 1.73
CA SER A 22 -2.22 -20.00 2.66
C SER A 22 -0.78 -19.47 2.61
N PHE A 23 0.22 -20.36 2.59
CA PHE A 23 1.62 -19.96 2.51
C PHE A 23 1.93 -19.26 1.17
N THR A 24 1.40 -19.78 0.06
CA THR A 24 1.61 -19.16 -1.26
C THR A 24 0.97 -17.78 -1.36
N ILE A 25 -0.28 -17.63 -0.89
CA ILE A 25 -0.98 -16.34 -0.91
C ILE A 25 -0.32 -15.35 0.04
N GLY A 26 0.00 -15.77 1.27
CA GLY A 26 0.70 -14.92 2.24
C GLY A 26 2.07 -14.47 1.73
N GLY A 27 2.85 -15.38 1.15
CA GLY A 27 4.12 -15.06 0.51
C GLY A 27 3.96 -14.09 -0.66
N LEU A 28 2.94 -14.30 -1.50
CA LEU A 28 2.65 -13.41 -2.61
C LEU A 28 2.26 -12.01 -2.12
N ILE A 29 1.41 -11.90 -1.09
CA ILE A 29 1.00 -10.60 -0.52
C ILE A 29 2.20 -9.81 0.01
N ILE A 30 3.24 -10.48 0.54
CA ILE A 30 4.43 -9.80 1.05
C ILE A 30 5.34 -9.34 -0.10
N ILE A 31 5.46 -10.14 -1.16
CA ILE A 31 6.38 -9.88 -2.27
C ILE A 31 5.77 -8.89 -3.29
N LEU A 32 4.46 -8.98 -3.52
CA LEU A 32 3.74 -8.24 -4.55
C LEU A 32 3.86 -6.70 -4.41
N PRO A 33 3.82 -6.10 -3.20
CA PRO A 33 4.00 -4.66 -3.03
C PRO A 33 5.38 -4.16 -3.49
N THR A 34 6.42 -4.99 -3.34
CA THR A 34 7.82 -4.66 -3.68
C THR A 34 8.07 -4.72 -5.19
N ILE A 35 7.42 -5.65 -5.89
CA ILE A 35 7.58 -5.83 -7.34
C ILE A 35 6.63 -4.89 -8.10
N SER A 36 5.46 -4.59 -7.53
CA SER A 36 4.42 -3.84 -8.23
C SER A 36 4.70 -2.33 -8.25
N PRO A 37 4.82 -1.71 -9.45
CA PRO A 37 4.92 -0.25 -9.56
C PRO A 37 3.62 0.46 -9.12
N TYR A 38 2.51 -0.29 -8.99
CA TYR A 38 1.22 0.26 -8.56
C TYR A 38 1.18 0.63 -7.09
N THR A 39 1.97 -0.03 -6.25
CA THR A 39 2.10 0.32 -4.82
C THR A 39 2.56 1.76 -4.66
N LYS A 40 3.47 2.22 -5.52
CA LYS A 40 3.96 3.60 -5.53
C LYS A 40 2.83 4.60 -5.83
N TYR A 41 2.03 4.33 -6.85
CA TYR A 41 0.91 5.20 -7.21
C TYR A 41 -0.17 5.25 -6.13
N ALA A 42 -0.47 4.11 -5.50
CA ALA A 42 -1.40 4.06 -4.37
C ALA A 42 -0.96 4.96 -3.20
N ILE A 43 0.34 4.97 -2.88
CA ILE A 43 0.91 5.85 -1.84
C ILE A 43 0.75 7.33 -2.25
N MET A 44 1.04 7.67 -3.51
CA MET A 44 0.92 9.05 -4.01
C MET A 44 -0.53 9.55 -3.94
N ILE A 45 -1.51 8.71 -4.27
CA ILE A 45 -2.94 9.06 -4.18
C ILE A 45 -3.34 9.31 -2.72
N ASN A 46 -2.87 8.48 -1.80
CA ASN A 46 -3.16 8.66 -0.38
C ASN A 46 -2.52 9.94 0.20
N GLN A 47 -1.37 10.37 -0.32
CA GLN A 47 -0.74 11.63 0.06
C GLN A 47 -1.40 12.86 -0.57
N ALA A 48 -1.90 12.72 -1.80
CA ALA A 48 -2.58 13.80 -2.51
C ALA A 48 -3.99 14.09 -1.94
N SER A 49 -4.56 13.17 -1.15
CA SER A 49 -5.84 13.35 -0.49
C SER A 49 -5.67 13.98 0.90
N PRO A 50 -6.01 15.26 1.10
CA PRO A 50 -5.87 15.91 2.40
C PRO A 50 -6.93 15.38 3.38
N TYR A 51 -6.49 14.62 4.40
CA TYR A 51 -7.34 14.12 5.50
C TYR A 51 -7.40 15.05 6.70
N ASN A 52 -6.59 16.12 6.70
CA ASN A 52 -6.61 17.12 7.77
C ASN A 52 -7.77 18.09 7.57
N HIS A 53 -8.24 18.66 8.68
CA HIS A 53 -9.30 19.65 8.65
C HIS A 53 -8.94 20.81 7.70
N PRO A 54 -9.95 21.33 6.98
CA PRO A 54 -9.77 22.32 5.92
C PRO A 54 -9.11 23.62 6.38
N ASP A 55 -9.16 23.95 7.67
CA ASP A 55 -8.54 25.16 8.20
C ASP A 55 -7.04 25.27 7.85
N SER A 56 -6.30 24.17 7.84
CA SER A 56 -4.88 24.17 7.44
C SER A 56 -4.64 24.09 5.93
N ALA A 57 -5.54 23.44 5.18
CA ALA A 57 -5.39 23.22 3.73
C ALA A 57 -5.92 24.39 2.87
N TRP A 58 -6.95 25.10 3.35
CA TRP A 58 -7.51 26.27 2.69
C TRP A 58 -6.60 27.50 2.82
N LEU A 59 -5.88 27.65 3.94
CA LEU A 59 -4.92 28.74 4.12
C LEU A 59 -3.70 28.62 3.19
N ALA A 60 -3.26 27.40 2.90
CA ALA A 60 -2.16 27.16 1.94
C ALA A 60 -2.56 27.41 0.48
N SER A 61 -3.86 27.33 0.15
CA SER A 61 -4.37 27.58 -1.21
C SER A 61 -4.70 29.06 -1.49
N PHE A 62 -4.82 29.90 -0.46
CA PHE A 62 -5.16 31.32 -0.59
C PHE A 62 -4.20 32.22 0.21
N PRO A 63 -2.90 32.29 -0.15
CA PRO A 63 -1.94 33.19 0.53
C PRO A 63 -2.39 34.65 0.50
N GLN A 64 -3.07 35.05 -0.58
CA GLN A 64 -3.56 36.42 -0.77
C GLN A 64 -4.72 36.81 0.17
N CYS A 65 -5.48 35.84 0.70
CA CYS A 65 -6.53 36.10 1.68
C CYS A 65 -5.96 36.17 3.11
N LEU A 66 -4.87 35.46 3.39
CA LEU A 66 -4.23 35.44 4.71
C LEU A 66 -3.58 36.79 5.05
N ASP A 67 -2.89 37.42 4.08
CA ASP A 67 -2.31 38.77 4.25
C ASP A 67 -3.39 39.84 4.50
N SER A 68 -4.61 39.63 3.97
CA SER A 68 -5.73 40.55 4.19
C SER A 68 -6.36 40.39 5.58
N LEU A 69 -6.23 39.22 6.21
CA LEU A 69 -6.74 38.95 7.55
C LEU A 69 -5.78 39.42 8.64
N HIS A 70 -4.48 39.45 8.36
CA HIS A 70 -3.41 39.86 9.30
C HIS A 70 -3.13 41.37 9.32
N THR A 71 -3.78 42.14 8.44
CA THR A 71 -3.60 43.60 8.29
C THR A 71 -4.81 44.43 8.70
N LYS A 72 -5.87 43.81 9.24
CA LYS A 72 -6.99 44.55 9.84
C LYS A 72 -6.74 44.71 11.35
N PRO A 73 -6.73 45.95 11.87
CA PRO A 73 -6.36 46.24 13.27
C PRO A 73 -7.31 45.60 14.29
#